data_AF-A0A377R2V5-F1
#
_entry.id   AF-A0A377R2V5-F1
#
_cell.length_a   1.000
_cell.length_b   1.000
_cell.length_c   1.000
_cell.angle_alpha   90.00
_cell.angle_beta   90.00
_cell.angle_gamma   90.00
#
_symmetry.space_group_name_H-M   'P 1'
#
loop_
_entity.id
_entity.type
_entity.pdbx_description
1 polymer ?
#
loop_
_entity_poly.entity_id
_entity_poly.type
_entity_poly.pdbx_seq_one_letter_code
_entity_poly.pdbx_strand_id
1 'polypeptide(L)'
;MAYFDWTPDLDSGITLVDEQHKILVRCINELHEANSRKDFGAEGKIIEDLIRYTVEHFTDEERLMDEAGYPLSKQHKTIHQRFVDKVGEMQKSHQAGEDIGQELLDVLHSWLFTHISHHDRGFIAVVQSHLAKQQAENETSAAETAIQNAFAHPRHSGGGFATVSDKEADGTHAAAEEPTDTFAQARQKIGDLKIWR
;
A
#
# COMPACT_ATOMS: atom_id res chain seq x y z
N MET A 1 -2.69 -10.94 21.77
CA MET A 1 -2.03 -9.63 21.57
C MET A 1 -1.48 -9.65 20.16
N ALA A 2 -1.39 -8.51 19.48
CA ALA A 2 -0.76 -8.52 18.16
C ALA A 2 0.70 -8.96 18.30
N TYR A 3 1.19 -9.67 17.28
CA TYR A 3 2.59 -10.07 17.19
C TYR A 3 3.47 -8.88 16.80
N PHE A 4 2.93 -8.01 15.94
CA PHE A 4 3.53 -6.76 15.50
C PHE A 4 2.48 -5.65 15.62
N ASP A 5 2.69 -4.72 16.54
CA ASP A 5 1.91 -3.49 16.65
C ASP A 5 2.50 -2.36 15.79
N TRP A 6 1.67 -1.69 14.99
CA TRP A 6 2.06 -0.45 14.33
C TRP A 6 2.15 0.69 15.35
N THR A 7 3.25 1.42 15.33
CA THR A 7 3.49 2.55 16.23
C THR A 7 3.80 3.82 15.42
N PRO A 8 3.49 5.02 15.94
CA PRO A 8 3.68 6.28 15.19
C PRO A 8 5.12 6.58 14.75
N ASP A 9 6.12 5.95 15.36
CA ASP A 9 7.53 6.08 14.94
C ASP A 9 7.84 5.41 13.59
N LEU A 10 6.97 4.51 13.14
CA LEU A 10 7.02 3.86 11.83
C LEU A 10 6.37 4.70 10.72
N ASP A 11 5.68 5.78 11.05
CA ASP A 11 5.05 6.64 10.04
C ASP A 11 6.14 7.35 9.20
N SER A 12 6.08 7.12 7.90
CA SER A 12 6.90 7.82 6.90
C SER A 12 6.35 9.20 6.56
N GLY A 13 5.05 9.41 6.78
CA GLY A 13 4.33 10.61 6.35
C GLY A 13 4.03 10.62 4.84
N ILE A 14 4.26 9.50 4.15
CA ILE A 14 3.82 9.27 2.78
C ILE A 14 2.65 8.30 2.86
N THR A 15 1.42 8.80 2.71
CA THR A 15 0.18 8.03 2.94
C THR A 15 0.15 6.67 2.24
N LEU A 16 0.63 6.61 0.99
CA LEU A 16 0.69 5.35 0.24
C LEU A 16 1.58 4.32 0.94
N VAL A 17 2.81 4.71 1.30
CA VAL A 17 3.80 3.85 1.95
C VAL A 17 3.31 3.40 3.32
N ASP A 18 2.76 4.31 4.12
CA ASP A 18 2.26 4.00 5.46
C ASP A 18 1.09 3.00 5.43
N GLU A 19 0.16 3.14 4.48
CA GLU A 19 -0.93 2.18 4.34
C GLU A 19 -0.43 0.82 3.86
N GLN A 20 0.55 0.78 2.96
CA GLN A 20 1.18 -0.47 2.52
C GLN A 20 1.89 -1.19 3.67
N HIS A 21 2.67 -0.47 4.48
CA HIS A 21 3.32 -1.05 5.66
C HIS A 21 2.33 -1.60 6.68
N LYS A 22 1.22 -0.90 6.95
CA LYS A 22 0.17 -1.39 7.85
C LYS A 22 -0.49 -2.68 7.34
N ILE A 23 -0.59 -2.85 6.02
CA ILE A 23 -1.08 -4.09 5.42
C ILE A 23 -0.07 -5.22 5.65
N LEU A 24 1.22 -4.99 5.42
CA LEU A 24 2.27 -5.97 5.73
C LEU A 24 2.25 -6.40 7.21
N VAL A 25 2.11 -5.45 8.13
CA VAL A 25 1.98 -5.73 9.57
C VAL A 25 0.75 -6.59 9.87
N ARG A 26 -0.39 -6.32 9.21
CA ARG A 26 -1.60 -7.14 9.34
C ARG A 26 -1.36 -8.58 8.86
N CYS A 27 -0.70 -8.76 7.71
CA CYS A 27 -0.38 -10.08 7.18
C CYS A 27 0.55 -10.87 8.13
N ILE A 28 1.53 -10.20 8.74
CA ILE A 28 2.40 -10.82 9.75
C ILE A 28 1.58 -11.29 10.97
N ASN A 29 0.63 -10.48 11.42
CA ASN A 29 -0.27 -10.86 12.51
C ASN A 29 -1.19 -12.04 12.13
N GLU A 30 -1.73 -12.05 10.92
CA GLU A 30 -2.54 -13.17 10.42
C GLU A 30 -1.73 -14.47 10.33
N LEU A 31 -0.47 -14.39 9.88
CA LEU A 31 0.46 -15.52 9.87
C LEU A 31 0.73 -16.03 11.28
N HIS A 32 0.90 -15.13 12.26
CA HIS A 32 1.11 -15.49 13.66
C HIS A 32 -0.07 -16.26 14.24
N GLU A 33 -1.29 -15.81 13.92
CA GLU A 33 -2.52 -16.49 14.35
C GLU A 33 -2.66 -17.87 13.68
N ALA A 34 -2.34 -18.00 12.39
CA ALA A 34 -2.34 -19.30 11.70
C ALA A 34 -1.34 -20.29 12.31
N ASN A 35 -0.09 -19.85 12.55
CA ASN A 35 0.95 -20.64 13.21
C ASN A 35 0.57 -21.03 14.65
N SER A 36 -0.05 -20.12 15.40
CA SER A 36 -0.53 -20.41 16.76
C SER A 36 -1.63 -21.48 16.77
N ARG A 37 -2.48 -21.54 15.74
CA ARG A 37 -3.49 -22.59 15.55
C ARG A 37 -2.94 -23.86 14.91
N LYS A 38 -1.67 -23.88 14.49
CA LYS A 38 -1.06 -24.97 13.71
C LYS A 38 -1.84 -25.28 12.42
N ASP A 39 -2.30 -24.21 11.76
CA ASP A 39 -3.03 -24.28 10.51
C ASP A 39 -2.08 -24.09 9.31
N PHE A 40 -1.38 -25.17 8.97
CA PHE A 40 -0.40 -25.19 7.87
C PHE A 40 -0.98 -24.77 6.51
N GLY A 41 -2.26 -25.07 6.28
CA GLY A 41 -2.94 -24.70 5.04
C GLY A 41 -3.19 -23.19 4.96
N ALA A 42 -3.60 -22.57 6.08
CA ALA A 42 -3.73 -21.12 6.16
C ALA A 42 -2.37 -20.41 6.09
N GLU A 43 -1.36 -20.92 6.79
CA GLU A 43 0.02 -20.39 6.73
C GLU A 43 0.50 -20.31 5.27
N GLY A 44 0.39 -21.40 4.51
CA GLY A 44 0.84 -21.42 3.12
C GLY A 44 0.20 -20.36 2.24
N LYS A 45 -1.12 -20.12 2.40
CA LYS A 45 -1.84 -19.07 1.65
C LYS A 45 -1.38 -17.67 2.06
N ILE A 46 -1.27 -17.41 3.36
CA ILE A 46 -0.83 -16.11 3.88
C ILE A 46 0.60 -15.80 3.44
N ILE A 47 1.49 -16.80 3.42
CA ILE A 47 2.88 -16.65 2.95
C ILE A 47 2.90 -16.25 1.46
N GLU A 48 2.11 -16.93 0.62
CA GLU A 48 2.02 -16.59 -0.81
C GLU A 48 1.51 -15.15 -1.03
N ASP A 49 0.45 -14.77 -0.32
CA ASP A 49 -0.14 -13.44 -0.44
C ASP A 49 0.80 -12.34 0.10
N LEU A 50 1.50 -12.61 1.21
CA LEU A 50 2.50 -11.71 1.80
C LEU A 50 3.65 -11.46 0.84
N ILE A 51 4.21 -12.50 0.21
CA ILE A 51 5.30 -12.35 -0.76
C ILE A 51 4.86 -11.50 -1.95
N ARG A 52 3.69 -11.83 -2.51
CA ARG A 52 3.12 -11.09 -3.65
C ARG A 52 2.96 -9.61 -3.31
N TYR A 53 2.38 -9.31 -2.15
CA TYR A 53 2.16 -7.94 -1.71
C TYR A 53 3.47 -7.20 -1.38
N THR A 54 4.46 -7.90 -0.84
CA THR A 54 5.80 -7.35 -0.58
C THR A 54 6.47 -6.88 -1.87
N VAL A 55 6.38 -7.67 -2.95
CA VAL A 55 6.91 -7.29 -4.26
C VAL A 55 6.17 -6.09 -4.87
N GLU A 56 4.84 -6.04 -4.72
CA GLU A 56 4.02 -4.90 -5.14
C GLU A 56 4.45 -3.63 -4.41
N HIS A 57 4.54 -3.68 -3.08
CA HIS A 57 5.00 -2.57 -2.24
C HIS A 57 6.40 -2.07 -2.63
N PHE A 58 7.38 -2.97 -2.78
CA PHE A 58 8.72 -2.58 -3.22
C PHE A 58 8.74 -1.95 -4.60
N THR A 59 7.91 -2.44 -5.52
CA THR A 59 7.79 -1.85 -6.87
C THR A 59 7.33 -0.39 -6.79
N ASP A 60 6.36 -0.09 -5.93
CA ASP A 60 5.86 1.27 -5.73
C ASP A 60 6.91 2.18 -5.10
N GLU A 61 7.60 1.73 -4.06
CA GLU A 61 8.68 2.51 -3.43
C GLU A 61 9.84 2.76 -4.38
N GLU A 62 10.25 1.74 -5.12
CA GLU A 62 11.33 1.84 -6.10
C GLU A 62 11.01 2.85 -7.20
N ARG A 63 9.76 2.88 -7.65
CA ARG A 63 9.27 3.88 -8.58
C ARG A 63 9.33 5.28 -7.97
N LEU A 64 8.82 5.46 -6.74
CA LEU A 64 8.88 6.75 -6.03
C LEU A 64 10.32 7.24 -5.85
N MET A 65 11.23 6.34 -5.46
CA MET A 65 12.66 6.65 -5.31
C MET A 65 13.31 7.07 -6.63
N ASP A 66 13.02 6.37 -7.72
CA ASP A 66 13.57 6.69 -9.04
C ASP A 66 13.04 8.02 -9.58
N GLU A 67 11.72 8.24 -9.51
CA GLU A 67 11.06 9.47 -9.95
C GLU A 67 11.55 10.69 -9.16
N ALA A 68 11.74 10.54 -7.85
CA ALA A 68 12.25 11.58 -6.97
C ALA A 68 13.77 11.80 -7.08
N GLY A 69 14.50 10.91 -7.78
CA GLY A 69 15.95 10.99 -7.96
C GLY A 69 16.74 10.66 -6.69
N TYR A 70 16.27 9.72 -5.87
CA TYR A 70 16.95 9.30 -4.64
C TYR A 70 18.33 8.66 -4.95
N PRO A 71 19.45 9.22 -4.44
CA PRO A 71 20.80 8.78 -4.83
C PRO A 71 21.15 7.33 -4.46
N LEU A 72 20.50 6.76 -3.45
CA LEU A 72 20.76 5.39 -2.97
C LEU A 72 19.70 4.38 -3.44
N SER A 73 18.86 4.73 -4.43
CA SER A 73 17.81 3.85 -4.96
C SER A 73 18.35 2.46 -5.32
N LYS A 74 19.51 2.38 -6.00
CA LYS A 74 20.12 1.10 -6.39
C LYS A 74 20.50 0.22 -5.19
N GLN A 75 21.04 0.82 -4.13
CA GLN A 75 21.39 0.10 -2.91
C GLN A 75 20.12 -0.39 -2.19
N HIS A 76 19.08 0.44 -2.14
CA HIS A 76 17.78 0.10 -1.54
C HIS A 76 17.11 -1.07 -2.27
N LYS A 77 17.08 -1.05 -3.61
CA LYS A 77 16.63 -2.16 -4.47
C LYS A 77 17.36 -3.48 -4.18
N THR A 78 18.64 -3.40 -3.86
CA THR A 78 19.43 -4.59 -3.50
C THR A 78 19.01 -5.16 -2.15
N ILE A 79 18.58 -4.32 -1.20
CA ILE A 79 18.04 -4.75 0.09
C ILE A 79 16.70 -5.46 -0.13
N HIS A 80 15.82 -4.89 -0.96
CA HIS A 80 14.55 -5.51 -1.36
C HIS A 80 14.75 -6.89 -1.99
N GLN A 81 15.60 -6.98 -3.02
CA GLN A 81 15.83 -8.24 -3.73
C GLN A 81 16.32 -9.34 -2.79
N ARG A 82 17.26 -9.03 -1.89
CA ARG A 82 17.77 -10.01 -0.92
C ARG A 82 16.69 -10.52 0.02
N PHE A 83 15.75 -9.66 0.41
CA PHE A 83 14.65 -10.06 1.26
C PHE A 83 13.66 -10.96 0.52
N VAL A 84 13.28 -10.59 -0.72
CA VAL A 84 12.40 -11.41 -1.57
C VAL A 84 13.02 -12.79 -1.80
N ASP A 85 14.31 -12.87 -2.11
CA ASP A 85 15.01 -14.13 -2.30
C ASP A 85 14.95 -15.00 -1.03
N LYS A 86 15.25 -14.41 0.13
CA LYS A 86 15.23 -15.12 1.42
C LYS A 86 13.84 -15.64 1.77
N VAL A 87 12.79 -14.83 1.66
CA VAL A 87 11.43 -15.26 1.97
C VAL A 87 10.94 -16.29 0.95
N GLY A 88 11.33 -16.16 -0.32
CA GLY A 88 11.04 -17.16 -1.36
C GLY A 88 11.69 -18.52 -1.12
N GLU A 89 12.89 -18.57 -0.52
CA GLU A 89 13.50 -19.83 -0.06
C GLU A 89 12.70 -20.46 1.08
N MET A 90 12.28 -19.66 2.07
CA MET A 90 11.47 -20.15 3.20
C MET A 90 10.09 -20.65 2.75
N GLN A 91 9.49 -19.98 1.76
CA GLN A 91 8.25 -20.46 1.13
C GLN A 91 8.42 -21.84 0.50
N LYS A 92 9.54 -22.10 -0.19
CA LYS A 92 9.82 -23.41 -0.78
C LYS A 92 9.96 -24.49 0.30
N SER A 93 10.64 -24.20 1.40
CA SER A 93 10.72 -25.08 2.58
C SER A 93 9.32 -25.39 3.13
N HIS A 94 8.48 -24.38 3.32
CA HIS A 94 7.08 -24.58 3.73
C HIS A 94 6.32 -25.45 2.73
N GLN A 95 6.43 -25.18 1.42
CA GLN A 95 5.77 -26.00 0.39
C GLN A 95 6.27 -27.45 0.37
N ALA A 96 7.49 -27.71 0.84
CA ALA A 96 8.04 -29.06 1.01
C ALA A 96 7.55 -29.77 2.29
N GLY A 97 6.76 -29.09 3.13
CA GLY A 97 6.19 -29.64 4.37
C GLY A 97 6.97 -29.32 5.64
N GLU A 98 7.95 -28.42 5.59
CA GLU A 98 8.73 -28.01 6.76
C GLU A 98 7.94 -27.01 7.63
N ASP A 99 7.95 -27.21 8.95
CA ASP A 99 7.38 -26.26 9.93
C ASP A 99 8.36 -25.09 10.13
N ILE A 100 8.16 -24.03 9.34
CA ILE A 100 8.97 -22.81 9.34
C ILE A 100 8.23 -21.59 9.92
N GLY A 101 7.00 -21.78 10.40
CA GLY A 101 6.08 -20.68 10.73
C GLY A 101 6.68 -19.68 11.73
N GLN A 102 7.27 -20.16 12.82
CA GLN A 102 7.91 -19.29 13.81
C GLN A 102 9.19 -18.62 13.29
N GLU A 103 10.04 -19.36 12.59
CA GLU A 103 11.28 -18.79 12.01
C GLU A 103 10.94 -17.68 11.00
N LEU A 104 9.92 -17.90 10.16
CA LEU A 104 9.47 -16.92 9.19
C LEU A 104 8.91 -15.67 9.89
N LEU A 105 8.11 -15.82 10.95
CA LEU A 105 7.60 -14.69 11.73
C LEU A 105 8.73 -13.83 12.31
N ASP A 106 9.76 -14.46 12.87
CA ASP A 106 10.93 -13.75 13.42
C ASP A 106 11.68 -12.97 12.33
N VAL A 107 11.88 -13.59 11.16
CA VAL A 107 12.52 -12.95 10.00
C VAL A 107 11.69 -11.77 9.49
N LEU A 108 10.38 -11.96 9.28
CA LEU A 108 9.49 -10.93 8.76
C LEU A 108 9.39 -9.73 9.70
N HIS A 109 9.16 -9.97 11.00
CA HIS A 109 9.07 -8.89 11.99
C HIS A 109 10.37 -8.12 12.11
N SER A 110 11.49 -8.82 12.31
CA SER A 110 12.80 -8.17 12.46
C SER A 110 13.19 -7.38 11.22
N TRP A 111 12.95 -7.94 10.03
CA TRP A 111 13.30 -7.28 8.78
C TRP A 111 12.43 -6.05 8.54
N LEU A 112 11.10 -6.19 8.62
CA LEU A 112 10.18 -5.09 8.33
C LEU A 112 10.38 -3.92 9.28
N PHE A 113 10.48 -4.18 10.59
CA PHE A 113 10.77 -3.13 11.58
C PHE A 113 12.08 -2.40 11.28
N THR A 114 13.15 -3.14 11.00
CA THR A 114 14.47 -2.56 10.71
C THR A 114 14.44 -1.76 9.41
N HIS A 115 13.77 -2.28 8.39
CA HIS A 115 13.66 -1.68 7.07
C HIS A 115 12.96 -0.33 7.13
N ILE A 116 11.76 -0.29 7.69
CA ILE A 116 10.99 0.95 7.87
C ILE A 116 11.79 1.96 8.70
N SER A 117 12.37 1.51 9.81
CA SER A 117 13.05 2.39 10.77
C SER A 117 14.40 2.92 10.30
N HIS A 118 15.06 2.28 9.34
CA HIS A 118 16.43 2.65 8.94
C HIS A 118 16.62 2.88 7.45
N HIS A 119 16.05 2.00 6.61
CA HIS A 119 16.25 2.05 5.17
C HIS A 119 15.26 3.05 4.54
N ASP A 120 13.96 2.93 4.84
CA ASP A 120 12.92 3.75 4.19
C ASP A 120 13.03 5.21 4.59
N ARG A 121 13.46 5.46 5.83
CA ARG A 121 13.78 6.81 6.32
C ARG A 121 14.73 7.58 5.40
N GLY A 122 15.61 6.88 4.67
CA GLY A 122 16.56 7.49 3.77
C GLY A 122 15.91 8.22 2.59
N PHE A 123 14.82 7.69 2.02
CA PHE A 123 14.20 8.29 0.84
C PHE A 123 13.09 9.30 1.18
N ILE A 124 12.50 9.24 2.38
CA ILE A 124 11.30 10.02 2.77
C ILE A 124 11.39 11.49 2.35
N ALA A 125 12.43 12.19 2.78
CA ALA A 125 12.54 13.64 2.55
C ALA A 125 12.63 14.00 1.06
N VAL A 126 13.32 13.16 0.27
CA VAL A 126 13.50 13.35 -1.18
C VAL A 126 12.17 13.11 -1.90
N VAL A 127 11.46 12.04 -1.55
CA VAL A 127 10.16 11.70 -2.13
C VAL A 127 9.09 12.73 -1.74
N GLN A 128 8.99 13.12 -0.46
CA GLN A 128 8.04 14.16 -0.04
C GLN A 128 8.27 15.49 -0.77
N SER A 129 9.54 15.88 -0.94
CA SER A 129 9.89 17.10 -1.69
C SER A 129 9.50 17.00 -3.17
N HIS A 130 9.63 15.82 -3.77
CA HIS A 130 9.22 15.56 -5.15
C HIS A 130 7.71 15.61 -5.31
N LEU A 131 6.96 14.90 -4.46
CA LEU A 131 5.49 14.88 -4.47
C LEU A 131 4.90 16.28 -4.27
N ALA A 132 5.45 17.07 -3.35
CA ALA A 132 5.01 18.45 -3.12
C ALA A 132 5.21 19.35 -4.35
N LYS A 133 6.31 19.18 -5.09
CA LYS A 133 6.57 19.92 -6.34
C LYS A 133 5.57 19.53 -7.42
N GLN A 134 5.35 18.24 -7.62
CA GLN A 134 4.39 17.75 -8.61
C GLN A 134 2.97 18.21 -8.32
N GLN A 135 2.56 18.22 -7.05
CA GLN A 135 1.26 18.74 -6.67
C GLN A 135 1.12 20.23 -7.03
N ALA A 136 2.14 21.05 -6.73
CA ALA A 136 2.13 22.47 -7.08
C ALA A 136 2.10 22.71 -8.60
N GLU A 137 2.84 21.92 -9.37
CA GLU A 137 2.85 21.98 -10.85
C GLU A 137 1.49 21.58 -11.44
N ASN A 138 0.87 20.52 -10.91
CA ASN A 138 -0.45 20.04 -11.32
C ASN A 138 -1.55 21.07 -11.01
N GLU A 139 -1.52 21.69 -9.82
CA GLU A 139 -2.45 22.75 -9.43
C GLU A 139 -2.33 23.98 -10.36
N THR A 140 -1.09 24.34 -10.72
CA THR A 140 -0.82 25.45 -11.66
C THR A 140 -1.37 25.14 -13.05
N SER A 141 -1.07 23.95 -13.59
CA SER A 141 -1.55 23.50 -14.90
C SER A 141 -3.08 23.39 -14.97
N ALA A 142 -3.71 22.90 -13.89
CA ALA A 142 -5.16 22.83 -13.77
C ALA A 142 -5.80 24.23 -13.75
N ALA A 143 -5.20 25.18 -13.03
CA ALA A 143 -5.66 26.57 -12.99
C ALA A 143 -5.53 27.24 -14.38
N GLU A 144 -4.41 27.06 -15.07
CA GLU A 144 -4.20 27.58 -16.43
C GLU A 144 -5.22 27.02 -17.42
N THR A 145 -5.47 25.71 -17.37
CA THR A 145 -6.49 25.04 -18.21
C THR A 145 -7.89 25.58 -17.91
N ALA A 146 -8.24 25.77 -16.63
CA ALA A 146 -9.53 26.33 -16.22
C ALA A 146 -9.71 27.77 -16.72
N ILE A 147 -8.66 28.59 -16.64
CA ILE A 147 -8.65 29.97 -17.18
C ILE A 147 -8.83 29.93 -18.70
N GLN A 148 -8.07 29.11 -19.42
CA GLN A 148 -8.16 28.99 -20.88
C GLN A 148 -9.56 28.55 -21.34
N ASN A 149 -10.15 27.58 -20.64
CA ASN A 149 -11.52 27.12 -20.93
C ASN A 149 -12.57 28.20 -20.67
N ALA A 150 -12.42 29.00 -19.61
CA ALA A 150 -13.32 30.10 -19.29
C ALA A 150 -13.30 31.21 -20.35
N PHE A 151 -12.13 31.48 -20.95
CA PHE A 151 -12.00 32.44 -22.06
C PHE A 151 -12.43 31.86 -23.42
N ALA A 152 -12.29 30.55 -23.64
CA ALA A 152 -12.70 29.88 -24.87
C ALA A 152 -14.23 29.71 -25.01
N HIS A 153 -14.97 29.66 -23.89
CA HIS A 153 -16.43 29.54 -23.87
C HIS A 153 -17.05 30.63 -22.99
N PRO A 154 -17.23 31.87 -23.51
CA PRO A 154 -17.87 32.94 -22.77
C PRO A 154 -19.30 32.51 -22.41
N ARG A 155 -19.62 32.50 -21.11
CA ARG A 155 -20.98 32.20 -20.65
C ARG A 155 -21.93 33.26 -21.18
N HIS A 156 -22.73 32.90 -22.18
CA HIS A 156 -23.92 33.67 -22.54
C HIS A 156 -24.94 33.51 -21.40
N SER A 157 -25.21 34.57 -20.66
CA SER A 157 -26.16 34.55 -19.55
C SER A 157 -27.59 34.32 -20.08
N GLY A 158 -28.05 33.07 -20.05
CA GLY A 158 -29.46 32.70 -20.20
C GLY A 158 -29.92 32.05 -18.90
N GLY A 159 -30.60 32.83 -18.05
CA GLY A 159 -31.14 32.33 -16.79
C GLY A 159 -32.21 31.25 -17.01
N GLY A 160 -32.05 30.12 -16.33
CA GLY A 160 -33.02 29.04 -16.30
C GLY A 160 -32.89 28.28 -14.98
N PHE A 161 -33.84 28.52 -14.07
CA PHE A 161 -33.96 27.86 -12.78
C PHE A 161 -34.39 26.40 -13.01
N ALA A 162 -33.56 25.43 -12.64
CA ALA A 162 -33.91 24.00 -12.68
C ALA A 162 -34.23 23.52 -11.26
N THR A 163 -35.46 23.06 -11.07
CA THR A 163 -36.03 22.52 -9.84
C THR A 163 -35.48 21.13 -9.50
N VAL A 164 -35.14 20.92 -8.23
CA VAL A 164 -34.78 19.62 -7.65
C VAL A 164 -36.03 18.76 -7.51
N SER A 165 -35.98 17.51 -7.99
CA SER A 165 -36.93 16.45 -7.66
C SER A 165 -36.19 15.31 -6.98
N ASP A 166 -36.59 15.03 -5.74
CA ASP A 166 -36.22 13.86 -4.95
C ASP A 166 -36.79 12.57 -5.54
N LYS A 167 -36.03 11.48 -5.40
CA LYS A 167 -36.58 10.13 -5.36
C LYS A 167 -35.66 9.20 -4.58
N GLU A 168 -36.11 8.84 -3.38
CA GLU A 168 -35.68 7.66 -2.65
C GLU A 168 -36.26 6.39 -3.29
N ALA A 169 -35.51 5.28 -3.22
CA ALA A 169 -36.08 3.95 -3.02
C ALA A 169 -35.03 2.99 -2.43
N ASP A 170 -35.46 2.41 -1.32
CA ASP A 170 -34.89 1.35 -0.49
C ASP A 170 -34.72 0.00 -1.23
N GLY A 171 -33.85 -0.87 -0.70
CA GLY A 171 -33.61 -2.20 -1.24
C GLY A 171 -32.49 -2.96 -0.54
N THR A 172 -32.76 -3.45 0.66
CA THR A 172 -31.96 -4.42 1.42
C THR A 172 -31.57 -5.66 0.60
N HIS A 173 -30.30 -6.04 0.64
CA HIS A 173 -29.88 -7.44 0.44
C HIS A 173 -28.86 -7.82 1.52
N ALA A 174 -29.24 -8.76 2.37
CA ALA A 174 -28.34 -9.49 3.24
C ALA A 174 -27.40 -10.32 2.37
N ALA A 175 -26.10 -10.05 2.47
CA ALA A 175 -25.05 -10.89 1.92
C ALA A 175 -24.29 -11.52 3.09
N ALA A 176 -24.14 -12.85 3.00
CA ALA A 176 -23.37 -13.66 3.93
C ALA A 176 -21.91 -13.17 4.02
N GLU A 177 -21.35 -13.24 5.22
CA GLU A 177 -19.94 -12.94 5.48
C GLU A 177 -19.05 -13.98 4.79
N GLU A 178 -18.53 -13.63 3.61
CA GLU A 178 -17.40 -14.30 2.96
C GLU A 178 -16.14 -14.10 3.82
N PRO A 179 -15.21 -15.08 3.88
CA PRO A 179 -13.95 -14.91 4.59
C PRO A 179 -13.26 -13.66 4.05
N THR A 180 -13.01 -12.70 4.94
CA THR A 180 -12.49 -11.39 4.59
C THR A 180 -11.14 -11.57 3.91
N ASP A 181 -11.13 -11.50 2.58
CA ASP A 181 -9.92 -11.39 1.78
C ASP A 181 -9.32 -10.01 2.09
N THR A 182 -8.51 -10.00 3.15
CA THR A 182 -7.75 -8.85 3.62
C THR A 182 -7.00 -8.19 2.46
N PHE A 183 -6.52 -8.97 1.49
CA PHE A 183 -5.79 -8.48 0.33
C PHE A 183 -6.68 -7.82 -0.71
N ALA A 184 -7.87 -8.37 -0.99
CA ALA A 184 -8.84 -7.72 -1.88
C ALA A 184 -9.32 -6.38 -1.30
N GLN A 185 -9.62 -6.34 -0.01
CA GLN A 185 -10.05 -5.11 0.67
C GLN A 185 -8.92 -4.07 0.74
N ALA A 186 -7.69 -4.52 1.04
CA ALA A 186 -6.49 -3.68 1.03
C ALA A 186 -6.21 -3.09 -0.36
N ARG A 187 -6.32 -3.91 -1.43
CA ARG A 187 -6.15 -3.48 -2.82
C ARG A 187 -7.21 -2.48 -3.25
N GLN A 188 -8.46 -2.66 -2.84
CA GLN A 188 -9.52 -1.69 -3.09
C GLN A 188 -9.23 -0.35 -2.40
N LYS A 189 -8.83 -0.39 -1.13
CA LYS A 189 -8.49 0.81 -0.34
C LYS A 189 -7.31 1.59 -0.94
N ILE A 190 -6.31 0.90 -1.50
CA ILE A 190 -5.18 1.52 -2.20
C ILE A 190 -5.57 2.01 -3.60
N GLY A 191 -6.40 1.25 -4.33
CA GLY A 191 -6.93 1.69 -5.63
C GLY A 191 -7.73 3.00 -5.56
N ASP A 192 -8.36 3.26 -4.42
CA ASP A 192 -9.08 4.51 -4.13
C ASP A 192 -8.16 5.67 -3.72
N LEU A 193 -6.92 5.38 -3.31
CA LEU A 193 -5.85 6.38 -3.16
C LEU A 193 -5.37 6.78 -4.57
N LYS A 194 -6.18 7.58 -5.25
CA LYS A 194 -5.92 8.22 -6.55
C LYS A 194 -4.71 9.17 -6.48
N ILE A 195 -3.53 8.65 -6.21
CA ILE A 195 -2.30 9.45 -6.12
C ILE A 195 -1.63 9.54 -7.51
N TRP A 196 -2.02 8.66 -8.44
CA TRP A 196 -1.52 8.66 -9.83
C TRP A 196 -2.58 8.23 -10.85
N ARG A 197 -3.33 9.21 -11.39
CA ARG A 197 -3.98 9.18 -12.72
C ARG A 197 -4.00 10.56 -13.32
#